data_AF-A0A101H794-F1
#
_entry.id   AF-A0A101H794-F1
#
_cell.length_a   1.000
_cell.length_b   1.000
_cell.length_c   1.000
_cell.angle_alpha   90.00
_cell.angle_beta   90.00
_cell.angle_gamma   90.00
#
_symmetry.space_group_name_H-M   'P 1'
#
loop_
_entity.id
_entity.type
_entity.pdbx_description
1 polymer ?
#
loop_
_entity_poly.entity_id
_entity_poly.type
_entity_poly.pdbx_seq_one_letter_code
_entity_poly.pdbx_strand_id
1 'polypeptide(L)'
;MENIYTKSKQRVQIIINALNKYLKDMETFKAIGFCVSIKHADFMQNSFNKVGIKSISLHSGSDEKSRNEAKQKLQNGEINCIFTVDLFNEGVDIPDIDTVLFLRPTESITVFIQQLGRGLRISENKDALTVLDFVGQAHANYDFSFKLRALIGKTRRSIKEEINDDFPNMPAGCHIQLERIAKEYILNNIQTTTLRANDLRRMMSNFSLNFDFELTLDNYLSSYGIKKDQFYSNNSFYKLMFETSLKDGYEVKDQKELKESLRRFSRINSKRLLAFAEKLLENDLDLSELTKQEKLMLGMIHYTIWGSKSYNYDGSIHRLKQDNTDIVKEALDIINYNKRNLKSIEIPYEDNSIPLDIYASYTIQQVMVAFGKTTENHEYPMRQGVLYAEDKNTDLFFVTINKNEEDYLPSTMYNDYAINNELFNWESQSTTSINSPTGQRYIHDRSDSHKVLFFVRESKQEFGKSSPYVFLGNARYVSHKGSKPIQIVWKMDHPIPERIIRES
;
A
#
# COMPACT_ATOMS: atom_id res chain seq x y z
N MET A 1 -28.87 -0.47 -26.99
CA MET A 1 -29.71 0.31 -26.06
C MET A 1 -30.46 -0.57 -25.06
N GLU A 2 -30.88 -1.80 -25.42
CA GLU A 2 -31.54 -2.74 -24.49
C GLU A 2 -30.68 -3.10 -23.26
N ASN A 3 -29.39 -3.40 -23.43
CA ASN A 3 -28.52 -3.80 -22.31
C ASN A 3 -28.35 -2.76 -21.18
N ILE A 4 -28.48 -1.46 -21.47
CA ILE A 4 -28.42 -0.39 -20.45
C ILE A 4 -29.74 -0.35 -19.68
N TYR A 5 -30.86 -0.52 -20.37
CA TYR A 5 -32.19 -0.57 -19.76
C TYR A 5 -32.37 -1.79 -18.84
N THR A 6 -31.81 -2.95 -19.19
CA THR A 6 -31.87 -4.17 -18.36
C THR A 6 -31.11 -4.01 -17.05
N LYS A 7 -29.90 -3.43 -17.09
CA LYS A 7 -29.09 -3.14 -15.89
C LYS A 7 -29.76 -2.11 -14.96
N SER A 8 -30.37 -1.07 -15.52
CA SER A 8 -31.07 -0.05 -14.72
C SER A 8 -32.29 -0.61 -13.99
N LYS A 9 -33.06 -1.53 -14.61
CA LYS A 9 -34.18 -2.22 -13.94
C LYS A 9 -33.71 -3.13 -12.81
N GLN A 10 -32.64 -3.89 -13.02
CA GLN A 10 -32.04 -4.73 -11.97
C GLN A 10 -31.57 -3.89 -10.78
N ARG A 11 -30.94 -2.73 -11.03
CA ARG A 11 -30.50 -1.81 -9.96
C ARG A 11 -31.67 -1.27 -9.14
N VAL A 12 -32.78 -0.89 -9.77
CA VAL A 12 -33.98 -0.44 -9.05
C VAL A 12 -34.52 -1.56 -8.15
N GLN A 13 -34.56 -2.80 -8.64
CA GLN A 13 -35.02 -3.93 -7.84
C GLN A 13 -34.15 -4.15 -6.61
N ILE A 14 -32.83 -4.02 -6.72
CA ILE A 14 -31.90 -4.10 -5.58
C ILE A 14 -32.22 -3.01 -4.55
N ILE A 15 -32.49 -1.78 -5.00
CA ILE A 15 -32.84 -0.67 -4.11
C ILE A 15 -34.15 -0.95 -3.37
N ILE A 16 -35.19 -1.39 -4.08
CA ILE A 16 -36.49 -1.74 -3.48
C ILE A 16 -36.34 -2.90 -2.49
N ASN A 17 -35.56 -3.92 -2.84
CA ASN A 17 -35.31 -5.05 -1.94
C ASN A 17 -34.58 -4.61 -0.66
N ALA A 18 -33.63 -3.69 -0.77
CA ALA A 18 -32.95 -3.13 0.39
C ALA A 18 -33.91 -2.30 1.27
N LEU A 19 -34.77 -1.48 0.66
CA LEU A 19 -35.82 -0.75 1.38
C LEU A 19 -36.72 -1.72 2.15
N ASN A 20 -37.25 -2.75 1.49
CA ASN A 20 -38.09 -3.78 2.13
C ASN A 20 -37.37 -4.53 3.27
N LYS A 21 -36.05 -4.70 3.17
CA LYS A 21 -35.26 -5.45 4.15
C LYS A 21 -34.92 -4.62 5.38
N TYR A 22 -34.62 -3.34 5.21
CA TYR A 22 -34.03 -2.50 6.25
C TYR A 22 -35.00 -1.45 6.83
N LEU A 23 -36.06 -1.09 6.11
CA LEU A 23 -37.09 -0.19 6.66
C LEU A 23 -38.08 -0.96 7.54
N LYS A 24 -38.53 -0.28 8.60
CA LYS A 24 -39.57 -0.78 9.51
C LYS A 24 -40.96 -0.76 8.85
N ASP A 25 -41.21 0.26 8.03
CA ASP A 25 -42.47 0.45 7.30
C ASP A 25 -42.20 0.96 5.89
N MET A 26 -42.89 0.38 4.92
CA MET A 26 -42.84 0.75 3.50
C MET A 26 -43.98 1.69 3.09
N GLU A 27 -45.00 1.87 3.92
CA GLU A 27 -46.16 2.71 3.59
C GLU A 27 -45.93 4.18 3.94
N THR A 28 -45.33 4.46 5.11
CA THR A 28 -45.26 5.83 5.65
C THR A 28 -43.86 6.46 5.66
N PHE A 29 -42.83 5.74 5.22
CA PHE A 29 -41.46 6.24 5.23
C PHE A 29 -41.29 7.53 4.41
N LYS A 30 -40.39 8.39 4.87
CA LYS A 30 -40.06 9.68 4.25
C LYS A 30 -38.60 9.71 3.83
N ALA A 31 -38.35 9.48 2.55
CA ALA A 31 -37.03 9.35 1.97
C ALA A 31 -36.58 10.55 1.12
N ILE A 32 -35.27 10.77 1.13
CA ILE A 32 -34.56 11.57 0.12
C ILE A 32 -33.50 10.72 -0.60
N GLY A 33 -33.51 10.74 -1.93
CA GLY A 33 -32.58 9.98 -2.76
C GLY A 33 -31.66 10.87 -3.59
N PHE A 34 -30.34 10.69 -3.45
CA PHE A 34 -29.33 11.46 -4.15
C PHE A 34 -28.87 10.75 -5.44
N CYS A 35 -29.22 11.32 -6.59
CA CYS A 35 -29.00 10.78 -7.93
C CYS A 35 -27.82 11.45 -8.65
N VAL A 36 -27.15 10.71 -9.55
CA VAL A 36 -26.02 11.22 -10.35
C VAL A 36 -26.39 12.28 -11.41
N SER A 37 -27.61 12.28 -11.92
CA SER A 37 -28.03 13.19 -12.99
C SER A 37 -29.55 13.38 -13.00
N ILE A 38 -30.02 14.45 -13.67
CA ILE A 38 -31.47 14.79 -13.68
C ILE A 38 -32.27 13.63 -14.26
N LYS A 39 -31.77 13.08 -15.38
CA LYS A 39 -32.32 11.87 -16.01
C LYS A 39 -32.39 10.68 -15.05
N HIS A 40 -31.41 10.52 -14.16
CA HIS A 40 -31.43 9.45 -13.17
C HIS A 40 -32.49 9.71 -12.09
N ALA A 41 -32.66 10.94 -11.61
CA ALA A 41 -33.72 11.28 -10.66
C ALA A 41 -35.12 11.03 -11.24
N ASP A 42 -35.37 11.45 -12.49
CA ASP A 42 -36.64 11.22 -13.19
C ASP A 42 -36.88 9.73 -13.43
N PHE A 43 -35.83 8.99 -13.78
CA PHE A 43 -35.90 7.53 -13.94
C PHE A 43 -36.28 6.84 -12.62
N MET A 44 -35.66 7.24 -11.50
CA MET A 44 -35.97 6.69 -10.18
C MET A 44 -37.40 6.99 -9.74
N GLN A 45 -37.85 8.25 -9.90
CA GLN A 45 -39.25 8.65 -9.67
C GLN A 45 -40.20 7.71 -10.43
N ASN A 46 -40.02 7.62 -11.75
CA ASN A 46 -40.92 6.85 -12.60
C ASN A 46 -40.90 5.35 -12.25
N SER A 47 -39.76 4.82 -11.82
CA SER A 47 -39.64 3.41 -11.46
C SER A 47 -40.29 3.11 -10.12
N PHE A 48 -40.17 4.00 -9.13
CA PHE A 48 -40.83 3.87 -7.83
C PHE A 48 -42.35 4.01 -7.94
N ASN A 49 -42.83 5.00 -8.71
CA ASN A 49 -44.26 5.18 -8.93
C ASN A 49 -44.92 3.96 -9.62
N LYS A 50 -44.21 3.29 -10.52
CA LYS A 50 -44.71 2.07 -11.20
C LYS A 50 -44.95 0.90 -10.25
N VAL A 51 -44.25 0.85 -9.12
CA VAL A 51 -44.41 -0.18 -8.09
C VAL A 51 -45.23 0.30 -6.89
N GLY A 52 -45.89 1.46 -7.02
CA GLY A 52 -46.78 2.02 -6.00
C GLY A 52 -46.10 2.88 -4.95
N ILE A 53 -44.79 3.11 -5.02
CA ILE A 53 -44.06 3.98 -4.07
C ILE A 53 -44.12 5.41 -4.58
N LYS A 54 -44.95 6.24 -3.97
CA LYS A 54 -45.23 7.60 -4.42
C LYS A 54 -43.98 8.48 -4.31
N SER A 55 -43.52 9.00 -5.44
CA SER A 55 -42.23 9.69 -5.53
C SER A 55 -42.27 10.88 -6.47
N ILE A 56 -41.40 11.87 -6.21
CA ILE A 56 -41.20 13.08 -7.04
C ILE A 56 -39.70 13.32 -7.26
N SER A 57 -39.30 13.83 -8.42
CA SER A 57 -37.95 14.31 -8.73
C SER A 57 -37.88 15.84 -8.59
N LEU A 58 -36.81 16.33 -7.98
CA LEU A 58 -36.49 17.76 -7.86
C LEU A 58 -35.08 18.01 -8.38
N HIS A 59 -34.91 19.06 -9.17
CA HIS A 59 -33.60 19.45 -9.70
C HIS A 59 -33.54 20.95 -9.99
N SER A 60 -32.43 21.43 -10.56
CA SER A 60 -32.20 22.85 -10.87
C SER A 60 -33.25 23.51 -11.77
N GLY A 61 -34.04 22.72 -12.50
CA GLY A 61 -35.12 23.19 -13.36
C GLY A 61 -36.48 23.29 -12.66
N SER A 62 -36.59 22.83 -11.42
CA SER A 62 -37.83 22.92 -10.63
C SER A 62 -37.92 24.30 -9.98
N ASP A 63 -39.05 24.99 -10.19
CA ASP A 63 -39.34 26.28 -9.57
C ASP A 63 -39.57 26.18 -8.05
N GLU A 64 -39.53 27.32 -7.36
CA GLU A 64 -39.66 27.38 -5.90
C GLU A 64 -41.03 26.85 -5.43
N LYS A 65 -42.08 27.11 -6.21
CA LYS A 65 -43.43 26.61 -5.94
C LYS A 65 -43.47 25.08 -5.92
N SER A 66 -42.94 24.43 -6.95
CA SER A 66 -42.90 22.96 -7.03
C SER A 66 -42.07 22.34 -5.90
N ARG A 67 -40.98 23.00 -5.47
CA ARG A 67 -40.17 22.54 -4.34
C ARG A 67 -40.96 22.59 -3.02
N ASN A 68 -41.67 23.70 -2.77
CA ASN A 68 -42.50 23.85 -1.57
C ASN A 68 -43.68 22.87 -1.57
N GLU A 69 -44.32 22.65 -2.72
CA GLU A 69 -45.38 21.65 -2.86
C GLU A 69 -44.86 20.24 -2.60
N ALA A 70 -43.73 19.84 -3.19
CA ALA A 70 -43.15 18.52 -2.96
C ALA A 70 -42.77 18.32 -1.48
N LYS A 71 -42.27 19.37 -0.82
CA LYS A 71 -42.00 19.37 0.62
C LYS A 71 -43.27 19.12 1.44
N GLN A 72 -44.34 19.87 1.18
CA GLN A 72 -45.61 19.69 1.89
C GLN A 72 -46.19 18.29 1.67
N LYS A 73 -46.15 17.79 0.43
CA LYS A 73 -46.59 16.43 0.10
C LYS A 73 -45.81 15.36 0.87
N LEU A 74 -44.49 15.53 1.02
CA LEU A 74 -43.67 14.60 1.81
C LEU A 74 -44.02 14.68 3.31
N GLN A 75 -44.20 15.90 3.85
CA GLN A 75 -44.57 16.09 5.26
C GLN A 75 -45.94 15.47 5.58
N ASN A 76 -46.91 15.64 4.68
CA ASN A 76 -48.27 15.09 4.80
C ASN A 76 -48.36 13.57 4.54
N GLY A 77 -47.28 12.93 4.07
CA GLY A 77 -47.30 11.51 3.68
C GLY A 77 -48.04 11.23 2.36
N GLU A 78 -48.28 12.26 1.55
CA GLU A 78 -48.86 12.11 0.21
C GLU A 78 -47.86 11.47 -0.77
N ILE A 79 -46.56 11.64 -0.50
CA ILE A 79 -45.46 10.98 -1.19
C ILE A 79 -44.48 10.41 -0.17
N ASN A 80 -43.75 9.37 -0.57
CA ASN A 80 -42.74 8.69 0.24
C ASN A 80 -41.32 9.18 -0.08
N CYS A 81 -41.01 9.52 -1.33
CA CYS A 81 -39.63 9.76 -1.73
C CYS A 81 -39.44 10.99 -2.62
N ILE A 82 -38.41 11.79 -2.32
CA ILE A 82 -37.92 12.86 -3.19
C ILE A 82 -36.57 12.44 -3.77
N PHE A 83 -36.47 12.32 -5.09
CA PHE A 83 -35.22 12.09 -5.80
C PHE A 83 -34.62 13.40 -6.27
N THR A 84 -33.32 13.61 -6.05
CA THR A 84 -32.68 14.89 -6.37
C THR A 84 -31.26 14.74 -6.91
N VAL A 85 -30.85 15.74 -7.68
CA VAL A 85 -29.46 15.92 -8.14
C VAL A 85 -28.97 17.24 -7.57
N ASP A 86 -27.97 17.18 -6.70
CA ASP A 86 -27.30 18.37 -6.17
C ASP A 86 -28.25 19.46 -5.67
N LEU A 87 -29.19 19.11 -4.77
CA LEU A 87 -29.90 20.09 -3.96
C LEU A 87 -28.91 20.70 -2.93
N PHE A 88 -28.14 21.69 -3.37
CA PHE A 88 -27.22 22.45 -2.53
C PHE A 88 -27.42 23.95 -2.72
N ASN A 89 -28.19 24.57 -1.81
CA ASN A 89 -27.69 25.57 -0.84
C ASN A 89 -28.80 26.33 -0.11
N GLU A 90 -30.07 26.26 -0.55
CA GLU A 90 -31.17 26.98 0.12
C GLU A 90 -32.45 26.13 0.18
N GLY A 91 -33.09 26.08 1.37
CA GLY A 91 -34.55 25.95 1.47
C GLY A 91 -35.18 24.59 1.85
N VAL A 92 -34.57 23.44 1.60
CA VAL A 92 -35.21 22.14 1.93
C VAL A 92 -34.88 21.72 3.36
N ASP A 93 -35.62 22.29 4.31
CA ASP A 93 -35.67 21.86 5.71
C ASP A 93 -36.88 20.95 5.96
N ILE A 94 -36.64 19.64 6.02
CA ILE A 94 -37.67 18.64 6.32
C ILE A 94 -37.14 17.75 7.46
N PRO A 95 -37.43 18.09 8.73
CA PRO A 95 -36.97 17.32 9.88
C PRO A 95 -37.46 15.86 9.90
N ASP A 96 -38.62 15.62 9.28
CA ASP A 96 -39.30 14.33 9.24
C ASP A 96 -38.66 13.29 8.31
N ILE A 97 -37.57 13.61 7.61
CA ILE A 97 -36.87 12.63 6.77
C ILE A 97 -36.29 11.54 7.67
N ASP A 98 -36.77 10.30 7.50
CA ASP A 98 -36.32 9.12 8.24
C ASP A 98 -35.39 8.22 7.39
N THR A 99 -35.31 8.47 6.08
CA THR A 99 -34.57 7.61 5.15
C THR A 99 -33.72 8.42 4.18
N VAL A 100 -32.45 8.06 4.02
CA VAL A 100 -31.54 8.68 3.04
C VAL A 100 -30.97 7.62 2.11
N LEU A 101 -31.12 7.82 0.80
CA LEU A 101 -30.61 6.92 -0.24
C LEU A 101 -29.46 7.57 -0.99
N PHE A 102 -28.24 7.08 -0.79
CA PHE A 102 -27.09 7.46 -1.62
C PHE A 102 -27.02 6.53 -2.83
N LEU A 103 -27.50 7.02 -3.98
CA LEU A 103 -27.58 6.25 -5.22
C LEU A 103 -26.41 6.53 -6.18
N ARG A 104 -25.46 7.36 -5.76
CA ARG A 104 -24.25 7.74 -6.50
C ARG A 104 -23.02 7.74 -5.57
N PRO A 105 -21.81 7.58 -6.10
CA PRO A 105 -20.60 7.93 -5.36
C PRO A 105 -20.61 9.44 -5.06
N THR A 106 -20.67 9.83 -3.79
CA THR A 106 -20.53 11.23 -3.39
C THR A 106 -19.04 11.51 -3.17
N GLU A 107 -18.36 12.05 -4.18
CA GLU A 107 -16.91 12.26 -4.22
C GLU A 107 -16.38 13.18 -3.12
N SER A 108 -17.14 14.19 -2.74
CA SER A 108 -16.77 15.10 -1.65
C SER A 108 -17.39 14.66 -0.33
N ILE A 109 -16.53 14.44 0.66
CA ILE A 109 -16.96 14.14 2.04
C ILE A 109 -17.82 15.26 2.62
N THR A 110 -17.50 16.53 2.32
CA THR A 110 -18.28 17.68 2.78
C THR A 110 -19.71 17.60 2.25
N VAL A 111 -19.86 17.28 0.96
CA VAL A 111 -21.17 17.08 0.33
C VAL A 111 -21.89 15.89 0.97
N PHE A 112 -21.20 14.79 1.24
CA PHE A 112 -21.78 13.62 1.91
C PHE A 112 -22.30 13.95 3.32
N ILE A 113 -21.51 14.62 4.15
CA ILE A 113 -21.90 15.00 5.52
C ILE A 113 -23.06 16.01 5.49
N GLN A 114 -23.05 16.97 4.56
CA GLN A 114 -24.17 17.90 4.43
C GLN A 114 -25.45 17.19 3.97
N GLN A 115 -25.36 16.24 3.04
CA GLN A 115 -26.48 15.41 2.59
C GLN A 115 -27.04 14.55 3.73
N LEU A 116 -26.16 13.89 4.48
CA LEU A 116 -26.52 13.10 5.66
C LEU A 116 -27.17 13.97 6.75
N GLY A 117 -26.62 15.17 6.99
CA GLY A 117 -27.12 16.12 7.98
C GLY A 117 -28.59 16.53 7.78
N ARG A 118 -29.10 16.45 6.55
CA ARG A 118 -30.54 16.68 6.27
C ARG A 118 -31.42 15.63 6.94
N GLY A 119 -30.95 14.39 6.97
CA GLY A 119 -31.61 13.29 7.65
C GLY A 119 -31.26 13.20 9.13
N LEU A 120 -30.30 13.95 9.68
CA LEU A 120 -29.94 13.84 11.11
C LEU A 120 -30.79 14.75 12.03
N ARG A 121 -31.72 15.52 11.47
CA ARG A 121 -32.62 16.38 12.25
C ARG A 121 -33.59 15.55 13.09
N ILE A 122 -33.81 15.99 14.32
CA ILE A 122 -34.74 15.35 15.27
C ILE A 122 -36.17 15.76 14.90
N SER A 123 -37.10 14.80 14.95
CA SER A 123 -38.54 14.99 14.78
C SER A 123 -39.30 14.03 15.71
N GLU A 124 -40.49 14.41 16.16
CA GLU A 124 -41.29 13.63 17.14
C GLU A 124 -41.67 12.24 16.61
N ASN A 125 -41.90 12.10 15.30
CA ASN A 125 -42.35 10.85 14.68
C ASN A 125 -41.20 10.05 14.07
N LYS A 126 -39.96 10.27 14.53
CA LYS A 126 -38.76 9.69 13.94
C LYS A 126 -37.89 9.04 15.00
N ASP A 127 -37.98 7.71 15.06
CA ASP A 127 -37.19 6.88 15.98
C ASP A 127 -35.70 6.87 15.60
N ALA A 128 -35.39 6.75 14.30
CA ALA A 128 -34.04 6.65 13.77
C ALA A 128 -33.96 7.14 12.33
N LEU A 129 -32.74 7.45 11.88
CA LEU A 129 -32.43 7.68 10.47
C LEU A 129 -31.86 6.40 9.84
N THR A 130 -32.52 5.86 8.83
CA THR A 130 -31.98 4.77 8.01
C THR A 130 -31.21 5.34 6.81
N VAL A 131 -29.94 4.98 6.67
CA VAL A 131 -29.10 5.42 5.56
C VAL A 131 -28.72 4.22 4.70
N LEU A 132 -29.15 4.20 3.45
CA LEU A 132 -28.78 3.17 2.49
C LEU A 132 -27.78 3.74 1.48
N ASP A 133 -26.52 3.32 1.61
CA ASP A 133 -25.44 3.68 0.70
C ASP A 133 -25.17 2.56 -0.30
N PHE A 134 -25.59 2.76 -1.53
CA PHE A 134 -25.43 1.76 -2.59
C PHE A 134 -24.04 1.88 -3.19
N VAL A 135 -23.08 1.23 -2.53
CA VAL A 135 -21.68 1.14 -2.95
C VAL A 135 -21.58 0.52 -4.34
N GLY A 136 -21.46 1.37 -5.37
CA GLY A 136 -21.17 0.95 -6.73
C GLY A 136 -19.68 0.79 -6.99
N GLN A 137 -19.30 0.41 -8.23
CA GLN A 137 -17.93 0.58 -8.72
C GLN A 137 -17.61 2.08 -8.80
N ALA A 138 -17.26 2.67 -7.66
CA ALA A 138 -16.67 3.99 -7.60
C ALA A 138 -15.31 3.96 -8.33
N HIS A 139 -14.85 5.11 -8.83
CA HIS A 139 -13.50 5.20 -9.35
C HIS A 139 -12.49 4.66 -8.32
N ALA A 140 -11.42 4.00 -8.77
CA ALA A 140 -10.41 3.40 -7.91
C ALA A 140 -9.78 4.38 -6.89
N ASN A 141 -9.99 5.69 -7.07
CA ASN A 141 -9.51 6.75 -6.20
C ASN A 141 -10.52 7.22 -5.14
N TYR A 142 -11.69 6.56 -5.02
CA TYR A 142 -12.68 6.92 -3.99
C TYR A 142 -12.25 6.39 -2.63
N ASP A 143 -11.90 7.29 -1.71
CA ASP A 143 -11.41 6.93 -0.38
C ASP A 143 -12.56 6.63 0.58
N PHE A 144 -12.94 5.35 0.67
CA PHE A 144 -13.91 4.88 1.67
C PHE A 144 -13.41 5.02 3.11
N SER A 145 -12.09 5.02 3.34
CA SER A 145 -11.50 5.14 4.68
C SER A 145 -11.90 6.46 5.30
N PHE A 146 -11.70 7.56 4.56
CA PHE A 146 -12.04 8.90 5.04
C PHE A 146 -13.54 9.06 5.32
N LYS A 147 -14.39 8.51 4.44
CA LYS A 147 -15.86 8.56 4.62
C LYS A 147 -16.33 7.84 5.88
N LEU A 148 -15.88 6.60 6.07
CA LEU A 148 -16.27 5.80 7.23
C LEU A 148 -15.71 6.40 8.53
N ARG A 149 -14.49 6.95 8.49
CA ARG A 149 -13.89 7.64 9.63
C ARG A 149 -14.74 8.84 10.08
N ALA A 150 -15.27 9.62 9.14
CA ALA A 150 -16.13 10.76 9.46
C ALA A 150 -17.43 10.38 10.18
N LEU A 151 -17.90 9.13 10.04
CA LEU A 151 -19.11 8.63 10.72
C LEU A 151 -18.83 8.07 12.12
N ILE A 152 -17.70 7.38 12.29
CA ILE A 152 -17.31 6.75 13.56
C ILE A 152 -16.82 7.82 14.54
N GLY A 153 -16.15 8.86 14.04
CA GLY A 153 -15.43 9.84 14.85
C GLY A 153 -14.01 9.39 15.19
N LYS A 154 -13.44 10.01 16.23
CA LYS A 154 -12.06 9.75 16.63
C LYS A 154 -11.93 8.44 17.39
N THR A 155 -10.93 7.65 17.04
CA THR A 155 -10.68 6.31 17.60
C THR A 155 -9.23 5.94 17.40
N ARG A 156 -8.71 5.03 18.24
CA ARG A 156 -7.36 4.46 18.14
C ARG A 156 -7.24 3.33 17.11
N ARG A 157 -8.36 2.81 16.61
CA ARG A 157 -8.36 1.66 15.70
C ARG A 157 -8.20 2.10 14.25
N SER A 158 -7.46 1.32 13.48
CA SER A 158 -7.38 1.49 12.02
C SER A 158 -8.76 1.26 11.38
N ILE A 159 -9.02 1.84 10.21
CA ILE A 159 -10.34 1.67 9.59
C ILE A 159 -10.62 0.21 9.22
N LYS A 160 -9.55 -0.55 8.94
CA LYS A 160 -9.63 -1.98 8.62
C LYS A 160 -10.12 -2.79 9.82
N GLU A 161 -9.62 -2.48 11.02
CA GLU A 161 -10.07 -3.11 12.26
C GLU A 161 -11.51 -2.72 12.60
N GLU A 162 -11.86 -1.44 12.43
CA GLU A 162 -13.26 -0.99 12.59
C GLU A 162 -14.20 -1.75 11.65
N ILE A 163 -13.83 -1.91 10.37
CA ILE A 163 -14.64 -2.67 9.41
C ILE A 163 -14.72 -4.15 9.79
N ASN A 164 -13.61 -4.77 10.19
CA ASN A 164 -13.56 -6.20 10.49
C ASN A 164 -14.39 -6.57 11.72
N ASP A 165 -14.36 -5.71 12.74
CA ASP A 165 -15.04 -5.91 14.02
C ASP A 165 -16.43 -5.23 14.09
N ASP A 166 -16.98 -4.87 12.92
CA ASP A 166 -18.33 -4.31 12.77
C ASP A 166 -18.57 -3.01 13.57
N PHE A 167 -17.59 -2.09 13.49
CA PHE A 167 -17.60 -0.71 13.98
C PHE A 167 -17.96 -0.55 15.47
N PRO A 168 -17.15 -1.12 16.40
CA PRO A 168 -17.48 -1.09 17.83
C PRO A 168 -17.39 0.29 18.47
N ASN A 169 -16.72 1.26 17.84
CA ASN A 169 -16.57 2.63 18.37
C ASN A 169 -17.60 3.61 17.80
N MET A 170 -18.71 3.12 17.25
CA MET A 170 -19.78 4.01 16.79
C MET A 170 -20.37 4.83 17.96
N PRO A 171 -20.79 6.08 17.71
CA PRO A 171 -21.54 6.85 18.69
C PRO A 171 -22.78 6.07 19.19
N ALA A 172 -23.15 6.30 20.46
CA ALA A 172 -24.27 5.62 21.07
C ALA A 172 -25.57 5.79 20.26
N GLY A 173 -26.27 4.69 20.00
CA GLY A 173 -27.49 4.67 19.17
C GLY A 173 -27.25 4.63 17.66
N CYS A 174 -26.00 4.66 17.19
CA CYS A 174 -25.65 4.55 15.78
C CYS A 174 -25.12 3.14 15.46
N HIS A 175 -25.44 2.64 14.26
CA HIS A 175 -24.93 1.37 13.76
C HIS A 175 -24.60 1.46 12.26
N ILE A 176 -23.49 0.87 11.84
CA ILE A 176 -23.12 0.71 10.44
C ILE A 176 -23.05 -0.77 10.13
N GLN A 177 -23.76 -1.21 9.10
CA GLN A 177 -23.72 -2.58 8.60
C GLN A 177 -23.22 -2.59 7.15
N LEU A 178 -22.18 -3.37 6.87
CA LEU A 178 -21.68 -3.61 5.51
C LEU A 178 -22.05 -5.02 5.07
N GLU A 179 -22.73 -5.16 3.94
CA GLU A 179 -22.96 -6.49 3.34
C GLU A 179 -21.63 -7.12 2.90
N ARG A 180 -21.53 -8.46 2.92
CA ARG A 180 -20.29 -9.20 2.68
C ARG A 180 -19.50 -8.71 1.45
N ILE A 181 -20.18 -8.59 0.31
CA ILE A 181 -19.55 -8.17 -0.95
C ILE A 181 -19.08 -6.71 -0.87
N ALA A 182 -19.86 -5.83 -0.21
CA ALA A 182 -19.46 -4.44 0.00
C ALA A 182 -18.27 -4.33 0.97
N LYS A 183 -18.25 -5.12 2.05
CA LYS A 183 -17.13 -5.21 3.01
C LYS A 183 -15.84 -5.62 2.30
N GLU A 184 -15.88 -6.69 1.50
CA GLU A 184 -14.75 -7.15 0.68
C GLU A 184 -14.29 -6.07 -0.32
N TYR A 185 -15.23 -5.45 -1.04
CA TYR A 185 -14.93 -4.39 -2.00
C TYR A 185 -14.23 -3.17 -1.35
N ILE A 186 -14.76 -2.69 -0.23
CA ILE A 186 -14.19 -1.54 0.51
C ILE A 186 -12.80 -1.90 1.05
N LEU A 187 -12.64 -3.06 1.66
CA LEU A 187 -11.35 -3.52 2.19
C LEU A 187 -10.29 -3.64 1.09
N ASN A 188 -10.67 -4.15 -0.08
CA ASN A 188 -9.79 -4.22 -1.23
C ASN A 188 -9.45 -2.82 -1.75
N ASN A 189 -10.43 -1.93 -1.90
CA ASN A 189 -10.18 -0.55 -2.33
C ASN A 189 -9.18 0.15 -1.40
N ILE A 190 -9.34 0.05 -0.08
CA ILE A 190 -8.41 0.65 0.89
C ILE A 190 -6.98 0.12 0.70
N GLN A 191 -6.83 -1.16 0.34
CA GLN A 191 -5.51 -1.78 0.13
C GLN A 191 -4.89 -1.47 -1.24
N THR A 192 -5.71 -1.22 -2.26
CA THR A 192 -5.25 -1.06 -3.65
C THR A 192 -5.25 0.39 -4.15
N THR A 193 -5.76 1.35 -3.36
CA THR A 193 -5.86 2.75 -3.77
C THR A 193 -4.48 3.33 -4.07
N THR A 194 -4.31 3.85 -5.29
CA THR A 194 -3.11 4.59 -5.68
C THR A 194 -3.09 5.95 -4.98
N LEU A 195 -2.29 6.06 -3.93
CA LEU A 195 -2.19 7.28 -3.12
C LEU A 195 -1.53 8.40 -3.92
N ARG A 196 -2.32 9.38 -4.37
CA ARG A 196 -1.79 10.60 -5.00
C ARG A 196 -1.26 11.53 -3.91
N ALA A 197 -0.28 12.37 -4.28
CA ALA A 197 0.30 13.34 -3.35
C ALA A 197 -0.75 14.25 -2.68
N ASN A 198 -1.78 14.67 -3.42
CA ASN A 198 -2.86 15.51 -2.87
C ASN A 198 -3.73 14.78 -1.85
N ASP A 199 -3.95 13.47 -2.02
CA ASP A 199 -4.71 12.67 -1.06
C ASP A 199 -3.90 12.51 0.23
N LEU A 200 -2.61 12.21 0.12
CA LEU A 200 -1.70 12.13 1.27
C LEU A 200 -1.66 13.43 2.07
N ARG A 201 -1.54 14.59 1.39
CA ARG A 201 -1.59 15.91 2.05
C ARG A 201 -2.90 16.12 2.79
N ARG A 202 -4.05 15.84 2.16
CA ARG A 202 -5.37 15.98 2.79
C ARG A 202 -5.50 15.07 4.02
N MET A 203 -5.04 13.82 3.92
CA MET A 203 -5.02 12.85 5.01
C MET A 203 -4.13 13.32 6.17
N MET A 204 -2.98 13.94 5.85
CA MET A 204 -2.03 14.49 6.82
C MET A 204 -2.65 15.68 7.57
N SER A 205 -3.18 16.67 6.85
CA SER A 205 -3.80 17.87 7.44
C SER A 205 -5.00 17.53 8.33
N ASN A 206 -5.74 16.48 8.01
CA ASN A 206 -6.91 16.04 8.79
C ASN A 206 -6.58 14.99 9.85
N PHE A 207 -5.31 14.61 10.05
CA PHE A 207 -4.95 13.52 10.94
C PHE A 207 -5.43 13.76 12.39
N SER A 208 -5.17 14.93 12.95
CA SER A 208 -5.58 15.30 14.32
C SER A 208 -7.09 15.46 14.50
N LEU A 209 -7.83 15.68 13.41
CA LEU A 209 -9.29 15.69 13.41
C LEU A 209 -9.85 14.25 13.42
N ASN A 210 -9.12 13.30 12.86
CA ASN A 210 -9.54 11.91 12.69
C ASN A 210 -9.06 10.97 13.81
N PHE A 211 -7.97 11.30 14.49
CA PHE A 211 -7.27 10.41 15.43
C PHE A 211 -6.87 11.14 16.72
N ASP A 212 -6.93 10.42 17.85
CA ASP A 212 -6.63 10.93 19.21
C ASP A 212 -5.19 10.62 19.68
N PHE A 213 -4.26 10.50 18.74
CA PHE A 213 -2.86 10.22 19.03
C PHE A 213 -1.96 11.05 18.11
N GLU A 214 -0.70 11.17 18.50
CA GLU A 214 0.25 12.04 17.82
C GLU A 214 0.50 11.59 16.37
N LEU A 215 0.70 12.56 15.50
CA LEU A 215 1.07 12.33 14.12
C LEU A 215 2.54 11.90 14.04
N THR A 216 2.75 10.59 14.00
CA THR A 216 4.05 9.96 13.74
C THR A 216 3.98 9.16 12.44
N LEU A 217 5.14 8.80 11.87
CA LEU A 217 5.19 7.96 10.65
C LEU A 217 4.38 6.67 10.82
N ASP A 218 4.60 5.96 11.93
CA ASP A 218 3.95 4.68 12.24
C ASP A 218 2.44 4.84 12.36
N ASN A 219 2.01 5.85 13.12
CA ASN A 219 0.61 6.18 13.32
C ASN A 219 -0.07 6.58 12.00
N TYR A 220 0.58 7.40 11.18
CA TYR A 220 0.03 7.82 9.89
C TYR A 220 -0.17 6.66 8.92
N LEU A 221 0.85 5.81 8.75
CA LEU A 221 0.78 4.67 7.83
C LEU A 221 -0.23 3.63 8.29
N SER A 222 -0.20 3.25 9.57
CA SER A 222 -1.09 2.22 10.14
C SER A 222 -2.56 2.66 10.16
N SER A 223 -2.83 3.91 10.55
CA SER A 223 -4.20 4.44 10.67
C SER A 223 -4.94 4.46 9.34
N TYR A 224 -4.22 4.76 8.27
CA TYR A 224 -4.75 4.83 6.92
C TYR A 224 -4.49 3.56 6.09
N GLY A 225 -3.86 2.53 6.66
CA GLY A 225 -3.57 1.26 5.98
C GLY A 225 -2.58 1.40 4.81
N ILE A 226 -1.73 2.43 4.83
CA ILE A 226 -0.77 2.72 3.76
C ILE A 226 0.43 1.79 3.88
N LYS A 227 0.78 1.09 2.80
CA LYS A 227 2.01 0.30 2.74
C LYS A 227 3.22 1.23 2.73
N LYS A 228 4.13 1.09 3.71
CA LYS A 228 5.40 1.82 3.81
C LYS A 228 6.18 1.84 2.48
N ASP A 229 6.34 0.69 1.85
CA ASP A 229 7.13 0.56 0.62
C ASP A 229 6.51 1.29 -0.58
N GLN A 230 5.18 1.39 -0.62
CA GLN A 230 4.42 2.17 -1.59
C GLN A 230 4.53 3.67 -1.28
N PHE A 231 4.42 4.06 -0.01
CA PHE A 231 4.54 5.45 0.41
C PHE A 231 5.91 6.03 0.03
N TYR A 232 6.98 5.35 0.43
CA TYR A 232 8.36 5.78 0.18
C TYR A 232 8.83 5.61 -1.26
N SER A 233 8.01 5.06 -2.16
CA SER A 233 8.40 5.01 -3.57
C SER A 233 8.52 6.41 -4.18
N ASN A 234 7.72 7.37 -3.70
CA ASN A 234 7.65 8.73 -4.24
C ASN A 234 7.44 9.84 -3.19
N ASN A 235 7.30 9.51 -1.91
CA ASN A 235 6.94 10.48 -0.86
C ASN A 235 7.94 10.49 0.30
N SER A 236 7.91 11.58 1.07
CA SER A 236 8.59 11.75 2.36
C SER A 236 7.59 12.30 3.37
N PHE A 237 7.58 11.72 4.56
CA PHE A 237 6.72 12.09 5.67
C PHE A 237 7.04 13.48 6.20
N TYR A 238 8.33 13.80 6.42
CA TYR A 238 8.73 15.12 6.94
C TYR A 238 8.47 16.21 5.91
N LYS A 239 8.71 15.92 4.63
CA LYS A 239 8.36 16.83 3.54
C LYS A 239 6.84 17.07 3.47
N LEU A 240 6.02 16.03 3.64
CA LEU A 240 4.56 16.18 3.68
C LEU A 240 4.09 17.00 4.90
N MET A 241 4.70 16.82 6.07
CA MET A 241 4.42 17.65 7.25
C MET A 241 4.74 19.12 6.99
N PHE A 242 5.87 19.42 6.36
CA PHE A 242 6.23 20.77 5.96
C PHE A 242 5.25 21.36 4.92
N GLU A 243 4.92 20.60 3.87
CA GLU A 243 3.96 21.02 2.83
C GLU A 243 2.53 21.25 3.35
N THR A 244 2.20 20.71 4.52
CA THR A 244 0.89 20.85 5.18
C THR A 244 0.91 21.77 6.39
N SER A 245 2.01 22.51 6.61
CA SER A 245 2.19 23.44 7.73
C SER A 245 2.09 22.80 9.12
N LEU A 246 2.34 21.49 9.23
CA LEU A 246 2.40 20.75 10.50
C LEU A 246 3.82 20.71 11.09
N LYS A 247 4.80 21.19 10.34
CA LYS A 247 6.20 21.31 10.75
C LYS A 247 6.77 22.61 10.20
N ASP A 248 7.52 23.32 11.04
CA ASP A 248 8.28 24.49 10.64
C ASP A 248 9.60 24.06 9.96
N GLY A 249 9.75 24.45 8.70
CA GLY A 249 10.95 24.20 7.91
C GLY A 249 11.14 22.76 7.41
N TYR A 250 12.04 22.61 6.45
CA TYR A 250 12.49 21.32 5.91
C TYR A 250 13.97 21.43 5.51
N GLU A 251 14.85 20.89 6.34
CA GLU A 251 16.30 21.01 6.24
C GLU A 251 16.91 19.86 5.44
N VAL A 252 16.89 20.00 4.11
CA VAL A 252 17.52 19.07 3.17
C VAL A 252 18.19 19.84 2.04
N LYS A 253 19.52 19.98 2.10
CA LYS A 253 20.30 20.64 1.04
C LYS A 253 20.47 19.76 -0.19
N ASP A 254 20.69 18.45 -0.01
CA ASP A 254 21.01 17.50 -1.09
C ASP A 254 19.78 16.75 -1.63
N GLN A 255 18.70 17.50 -1.96
CA GLN A 255 17.40 16.90 -2.31
C GLN A 255 17.46 15.94 -3.51
N LYS A 256 18.30 16.21 -4.51
CA LYS A 256 18.39 15.40 -5.73
C LYS A 256 19.09 14.07 -5.45
N GLU A 257 20.19 14.12 -4.71
CA GLU A 257 21.03 13.00 -4.34
C GLU A 257 20.31 12.07 -3.35
N LEU A 258 19.57 12.65 -2.41
CA LEU A 258 18.86 11.92 -1.35
C LEU A 258 17.44 11.50 -1.74
N LYS A 259 16.98 11.76 -2.97
CA LYS A 259 15.62 11.45 -3.43
C LYS A 259 15.21 9.99 -3.17
N GLU A 260 16.14 9.05 -3.33
CA GLU A 260 15.87 7.62 -3.15
C GLU A 260 16.39 7.08 -1.81
N SER A 261 16.96 7.92 -0.94
CA SER A 261 17.59 7.47 0.31
C SER A 261 16.57 6.84 1.26
N LEU A 262 15.49 7.56 1.57
CA LEU A 262 14.42 7.10 2.46
C LEU A 262 13.74 5.84 1.93
N ARG A 263 13.60 5.73 0.61
CA ARG A 263 13.14 4.50 -0.05
C ARG A 263 14.09 3.33 0.20
N ARG A 264 15.40 3.53 0.07
CA ARG A 264 16.37 2.45 0.33
C ARG A 264 16.36 2.06 1.81
N PHE A 265 16.26 3.03 2.74
CA PHE A 265 16.08 2.76 4.17
C PHE A 265 14.80 1.98 4.46
N SER A 266 13.68 2.33 3.81
CA SER A 266 12.40 1.67 4.06
C SER A 266 12.46 0.17 3.73
N ARG A 267 13.33 -0.23 2.80
CA ARG A 267 13.52 -1.65 2.43
C ARG A 267 14.45 -2.44 3.33
N ILE A 268 15.19 -1.81 4.25
CA ILE A 268 16.10 -2.53 5.15
C ILE A 268 15.28 -3.33 6.15
N ASN A 269 15.49 -4.64 6.17
CA ASN A 269 14.90 -5.56 7.13
C ASN A 269 15.94 -6.45 7.83
N SER A 270 17.25 -6.13 7.73
CA SER A 270 18.28 -6.80 8.52
C SER A 270 18.36 -6.19 9.91
N LYS A 271 18.09 -6.97 10.97
CA LYS A 271 18.12 -6.48 12.36
C LYS A 271 19.47 -5.88 12.72
N ARG A 272 20.56 -6.53 12.32
CA ARG A 272 21.93 -6.06 12.57
C ARG A 272 22.22 -4.75 11.84
N LEU A 273 21.86 -4.66 10.56
CA LEU A 273 22.07 -3.45 9.76
C LEU A 273 21.22 -2.28 10.27
N LEU A 274 19.98 -2.53 10.70
CA LEU A 274 19.10 -1.53 11.32
C LEU A 274 19.70 -1.00 12.63
N ALA A 275 20.18 -1.88 13.51
CA ALA A 275 20.81 -1.48 14.76
C ALA A 275 22.10 -0.67 14.54
N PHE A 276 22.91 -1.06 13.55
CA PHE A 276 24.11 -0.31 13.19
C PHE A 276 23.76 1.07 12.58
N ALA A 277 22.77 1.13 11.69
CA ALA A 277 22.31 2.39 11.10
C ALA A 277 21.78 3.37 12.15
N GLU A 278 20.98 2.88 13.11
CA GLU A 278 20.50 3.66 14.25
C GLU A 278 21.67 4.24 15.06
N LYS A 279 22.61 3.37 15.49
CA LYS A 279 23.81 3.78 16.22
C LYS A 279 24.61 4.85 15.48
N LEU A 280 24.79 4.68 14.16
CA LEU A 280 25.54 5.60 13.30
C LEU A 280 24.86 6.96 13.14
N LEU A 281 23.53 6.97 13.02
CA LEU A 281 22.76 8.20 12.82
C LEU A 281 22.56 8.98 14.13
N GLU A 282 22.39 8.30 15.26
CA GLU A 282 22.19 8.95 16.57
C GLU A 282 23.49 9.47 17.20
N ASN A 283 24.60 8.75 17.05
CA ASN A 283 25.84 9.02 17.78
C ASN A 283 26.96 9.49 16.86
N ASP A 284 27.82 10.37 17.33
CA ASP A 284 29.06 10.71 16.64
C ASP A 284 30.13 9.66 16.94
N LEU A 285 30.20 8.67 16.04
CA LEU A 285 31.12 7.55 16.14
C LEU A 285 32.49 7.92 15.58
N ASP A 286 33.56 7.50 16.26
CA ASP A 286 34.89 7.46 15.66
C ASP A 286 34.95 6.31 14.64
N LEU A 287 34.95 6.66 13.36
CA LEU A 287 34.96 5.68 12.27
C LEU A 287 36.26 4.87 12.19
N SER A 288 37.34 5.34 12.83
CA SER A 288 38.61 4.64 12.86
C SER A 288 38.56 3.38 13.72
N GLU A 289 37.77 3.40 14.81
CA GLU A 289 37.60 2.32 15.78
C GLU A 289 36.63 1.22 15.33
N LEU A 290 35.94 1.41 14.19
CA LEU A 290 35.00 0.42 13.68
C LEU A 290 35.67 -0.91 13.37
N THR A 291 35.01 -2.00 13.78
CA THR A 291 35.40 -3.36 13.41
C THR A 291 35.35 -3.54 11.88
N LYS A 292 36.00 -4.59 11.36
CA LYS A 292 35.96 -4.90 9.92
C LYS A 292 34.53 -5.05 9.38
N GLN A 293 33.64 -5.69 10.15
CA GLN A 293 32.23 -5.82 9.79
C GLN A 293 31.51 -4.47 9.80
N GLU A 294 31.72 -3.64 10.82
CA GLU A 294 31.12 -2.32 10.91
C GLU A 294 31.58 -1.40 9.78
N LYS A 295 32.83 -1.51 9.32
CA LYS A 295 33.32 -0.78 8.13
C LYS A 295 32.59 -1.20 6.84
N LEU A 296 32.30 -2.49 6.69
CA LEU A 296 31.48 -2.97 5.57
C LEU A 296 30.02 -2.49 5.70
N MET A 297 29.43 -2.56 6.90
CA MET A 297 28.08 -2.03 7.14
C MET A 297 28.01 -0.51 6.93
N LEU A 298 29.05 0.24 7.28
CA LEU A 298 29.16 1.67 6.99
C LEU A 298 29.10 1.92 5.49
N GLY A 299 29.83 1.14 4.68
CA GLY A 299 29.71 1.19 3.23
C GLY A 299 28.31 0.84 2.74
N MET A 300 27.67 -0.19 3.30
CA MET A 300 26.29 -0.56 2.94
C MET A 300 25.31 0.58 3.21
N ILE A 301 25.45 1.27 4.35
CA ILE A 301 24.63 2.44 4.71
C ILE A 301 24.97 3.65 3.84
N HIS A 302 26.24 3.88 3.52
CA HIS A 302 26.66 4.93 2.59
C HIS A 302 25.94 4.81 1.24
N TYR A 303 25.95 3.62 0.62
CA TYR A 303 25.24 3.38 -0.65
C TYR A 303 23.71 3.38 -0.49
N THR A 304 23.20 3.11 0.71
CA THR A 304 21.77 3.30 1.04
C THR A 304 21.40 4.78 1.05
N ILE A 305 22.26 5.65 1.58
CA ILE A 305 22.03 7.09 1.64
C ILE A 305 22.21 7.71 0.25
N TRP A 306 23.40 7.55 -0.34
CA TRP A 306 23.86 8.34 -1.48
C TRP A 306 23.76 7.64 -2.83
N GLY A 307 23.53 6.32 -2.85
CA GLY A 307 23.63 5.52 -4.08
C GLY A 307 25.04 5.56 -4.65
N SER A 308 25.17 5.60 -5.97
CA SER A 308 26.43 5.60 -6.71
C SER A 308 27.23 6.92 -6.65
N LYS A 309 26.96 7.81 -5.69
CA LYS A 309 27.67 9.08 -5.56
C LYS A 309 28.93 8.91 -4.74
N SER A 310 30.04 9.46 -5.25
CA SER A 310 31.35 9.36 -4.60
C SER A 310 31.46 10.40 -3.48
N TYR A 311 31.32 9.95 -2.24
CA TYR A 311 31.84 10.64 -1.07
C TYR A 311 32.71 9.63 -0.31
N ASN A 312 33.75 10.10 0.38
CA ASN A 312 34.40 9.26 1.39
C ASN A 312 33.40 8.96 2.52
N TYR A 313 33.60 7.87 3.25
CA TYR A 313 32.59 7.45 4.22
C TYR A 313 32.37 8.48 5.34
N ASP A 314 33.45 9.06 5.87
CA ASP A 314 33.38 10.09 6.91
C ASP A 314 32.59 11.34 6.50
N GLY A 315 33.00 11.96 5.39
CA GLY A 315 32.35 13.13 4.84
C GLY A 315 30.91 12.86 4.42
N SER A 316 30.58 11.63 4.03
CA SER A 316 29.21 11.24 3.69
C SER A 316 28.26 11.25 4.88
N ILE A 317 28.73 10.84 6.07
CA ILE A 317 27.95 10.85 7.31
C ILE A 317 27.89 12.26 7.88
N HIS A 318 29.02 12.96 7.90
CA HIS A 318 29.10 14.35 8.35
C HIS A 318 28.14 15.25 7.56
N ARG A 319 28.17 15.17 6.23
CA ARG A 319 27.26 15.92 5.35
C ARG A 319 25.79 15.56 5.58
N LEU A 320 25.48 14.27 5.77
CA LEU A 320 24.11 13.86 6.06
C LEU A 320 23.61 14.49 7.36
N LYS A 321 24.40 14.39 8.44
CA LYS A 321 24.02 14.89 9.77
C LYS A 321 23.96 16.42 9.87
N GLN A 322 24.85 17.13 9.19
CA GLN A 322 24.90 18.60 9.28
C GLN A 322 23.95 19.29 8.30
N ASP A 323 23.88 18.83 7.06
CA ASP A 323 23.21 19.55 5.97
C ASP A 323 21.80 19.00 5.65
N ASN A 324 21.45 17.83 6.19
CA ASN A 324 20.24 17.10 5.81
C ASN A 324 19.53 16.47 7.04
N THR A 325 19.38 17.25 8.11
CA THR A 325 18.90 16.79 9.43
C THR A 325 17.53 16.13 9.37
N ASP A 326 16.62 16.59 8.51
CA ASP A 326 15.28 15.99 8.39
C ASP A 326 15.30 14.63 7.68
N ILE A 327 16.29 14.36 6.81
CA ILE A 327 16.51 13.00 6.27
C ILE A 327 16.99 12.06 7.37
N VAL A 328 17.84 12.52 8.29
CA VAL A 328 18.31 11.71 9.43
C VAL A 328 17.15 11.36 10.35
N LYS A 329 16.36 12.36 10.76
CA LYS A 329 15.19 12.15 11.63
C LYS A 329 14.20 11.18 11.00
N GLU A 330 13.86 11.38 9.72
CA GLU A 330 12.93 10.49 9.04
C GLU A 330 13.51 9.09 8.83
N ALA A 331 14.82 8.94 8.55
CA ALA A 331 15.47 7.65 8.47
C ALA A 331 15.42 6.89 9.82
N LEU A 332 15.58 7.59 10.94
CA LEU A 332 15.43 7.01 12.28
C LEU A 332 13.98 6.54 12.54
N ASP A 333 12.97 7.32 12.13
CA ASP A 333 11.57 6.90 12.20
C ASP A 333 11.30 5.64 11.35
N ILE A 334 11.88 5.57 10.15
CA ILE A 334 11.82 4.38 9.29
C ILE A 334 12.51 3.17 9.94
N ILE A 335 13.70 3.35 10.53
CA ILE A 335 14.44 2.28 11.21
C ILE A 335 13.62 1.72 12.37
N ASN A 336 13.05 2.61 13.19
CA ASN A 336 12.18 2.24 14.30
C ASN A 336 10.92 1.51 13.84
N TYR A 337 10.28 1.99 12.77
CA TYR A 337 9.16 1.30 12.15
C TYR A 337 9.55 -0.11 11.70
N ASN A 338 10.69 -0.25 11.01
CA ASN A 338 11.16 -1.53 10.50
C ASN A 338 11.44 -2.52 11.64
N LYS A 339 12.15 -2.08 12.70
CA LYS A 339 12.46 -2.90 13.88
C LYS A 339 11.20 -3.46 14.56
N ARG A 340 10.13 -2.67 14.68
CA ARG A 340 8.84 -3.12 15.26
C ARG A 340 8.08 -4.10 14.37
N ASN A 341 8.27 -4.01 13.06
CA ASN A 341 7.50 -4.75 12.06
C ASN A 341 8.29 -5.91 11.40
N LEU A 342 9.44 -6.30 11.95
CA LEU A 342 10.19 -7.47 11.46
C LEU A 342 9.36 -8.75 11.67
N LYS A 343 9.12 -9.49 10.58
CA LYS A 343 8.32 -10.73 10.58
C LYS A 343 9.17 -12.00 10.51
N SER A 344 10.39 -11.89 10.00
CA SER A 344 11.27 -13.03 9.75
C SER A 344 12.31 -13.15 10.86
N ILE A 345 12.60 -14.38 11.26
CA ILE A 345 13.78 -14.67 12.09
C ILE A 345 14.96 -14.83 11.13
N GLU A 346 15.84 -13.84 11.12
CA GLU A 346 17.05 -13.85 10.32
C GLU A 346 18.13 -14.72 10.98
N ILE A 347 19.05 -15.25 10.17
CA ILE A 347 20.18 -16.07 10.64
C ILE A 347 21.47 -15.41 10.14
N PRO A 348 22.42 -15.04 11.02
CA PRO A 348 23.72 -14.55 10.58
C PRO A 348 24.40 -15.54 9.64
N TYR A 349 24.94 -15.05 8.53
CA TYR A 349 25.65 -15.91 7.60
C TYR A 349 26.90 -16.53 8.23
N GLU A 350 27.22 -17.77 7.85
CA GLU A 350 28.28 -18.58 8.47
C GLU A 350 29.68 -17.96 8.33
N ASP A 351 29.94 -17.19 7.27
CA ASP A 351 31.17 -16.43 7.14
C ASP A 351 31.07 -15.11 7.91
N ASN A 352 31.65 -15.10 9.10
CA ASN A 352 31.72 -13.92 9.96
C ASN A 352 32.47 -12.72 9.35
N SER A 353 33.14 -12.84 8.20
CA SER A 353 33.69 -11.66 7.51
C SER A 353 32.63 -10.89 6.70
N ILE A 354 31.50 -11.52 6.40
CA ILE A 354 30.43 -10.98 5.56
C ILE A 354 29.24 -10.57 6.44
N PRO A 355 28.90 -9.26 6.55
CA PRO A 355 27.81 -8.79 7.41
C PRO A 355 26.44 -8.92 6.73
N LEU A 356 26.12 -10.12 6.22
CA LEU A 356 24.81 -10.45 5.68
C LEU A 356 24.10 -11.47 6.58
N ASP A 357 22.77 -11.40 6.59
CA ASP A 357 21.88 -12.26 7.35
C ASP A 357 20.95 -12.99 6.35
N ILE A 358 20.84 -14.30 6.50
CA ILE A 358 19.94 -15.14 5.73
C ILE A 358 18.50 -14.73 6.08
N TYR A 359 17.66 -14.66 5.04
CA TYR A 359 16.28 -14.16 5.02
C TYR A 359 16.12 -12.64 5.13
N ALA A 360 17.20 -11.88 5.28
CA ALA A 360 17.18 -10.44 5.09
C ALA A 360 17.33 -10.07 3.60
N SER A 361 16.89 -8.86 3.27
CA SER A 361 16.83 -8.31 1.92
C SER A 361 17.93 -7.27 1.71
N TYR A 362 18.63 -7.39 0.59
CA TYR A 362 19.74 -6.51 0.24
C TYR A 362 19.63 -6.04 -1.21
N THR A 363 20.04 -4.81 -1.45
CA THR A 363 20.32 -4.32 -2.80
C THR A 363 21.62 -4.92 -3.33
N ILE A 364 21.79 -4.94 -4.66
CA ILE A 364 23.04 -5.43 -5.28
C ILE A 364 24.25 -4.68 -4.71
N GLN A 365 24.15 -3.35 -4.57
CA GLN A 365 25.20 -2.49 -4.07
C GLN A 365 25.60 -2.85 -2.64
N GLN A 366 24.63 -3.12 -1.76
CA GLN A 366 24.92 -3.59 -0.39
C GLN A 366 25.65 -4.94 -0.40
N VAL A 367 25.25 -5.87 -1.29
CA VAL A 367 25.95 -7.16 -1.44
C VAL A 367 27.38 -6.94 -1.99
N MET A 368 27.56 -6.10 -3.01
CA MET A 368 28.90 -5.82 -3.55
C MET A 368 29.83 -5.20 -2.49
N VAL A 369 29.29 -4.33 -1.62
CA VAL A 369 30.04 -3.81 -0.47
C VAL A 369 30.38 -4.92 0.51
N ALA A 370 29.41 -5.75 0.91
CA ALA A 370 29.63 -6.85 1.87
C ALA A 370 30.70 -7.85 1.38
N PHE A 371 30.86 -8.01 0.06
CA PHE A 371 31.90 -8.84 -0.55
C PHE A 371 33.21 -8.11 -0.85
N GLY A 372 33.32 -6.81 -0.53
CA GLY A 372 34.50 -5.98 -0.75
C GLY A 372 34.75 -5.61 -2.22
N LYS A 373 33.79 -5.85 -3.10
CA LYS A 373 33.88 -5.50 -4.53
C LYS A 373 33.60 -4.02 -4.77
N THR A 374 32.71 -3.45 -3.98
CA THR A 374 32.42 -2.01 -3.97
C THR A 374 32.97 -1.38 -2.69
N THR A 375 33.67 -0.25 -2.82
CA THR A 375 34.27 0.54 -1.74
C THR A 375 33.98 2.02 -1.96
N GLU A 376 34.37 2.90 -1.02
CA GLU A 376 34.19 4.36 -1.18
C GLU A 376 34.85 4.94 -2.44
N ASN A 377 35.90 4.28 -2.94
CA ASN A 377 36.71 4.74 -4.08
C ASN A 377 36.37 4.00 -5.39
N HIS A 378 35.57 2.94 -5.33
CA HIS A 378 35.30 2.09 -6.49
C HIS A 378 33.93 1.42 -6.39
N GLU A 379 33.07 1.66 -7.37
CA GLU A 379 31.81 0.93 -7.54
C GLU A 379 31.98 -0.19 -8.58
N TYR A 380 31.70 -1.42 -8.17
CA TYR A 380 31.74 -2.57 -9.07
C TYR A 380 30.56 -2.52 -10.06
N PRO A 381 30.82 -2.46 -11.38
CA PRO A 381 29.76 -2.37 -12.38
C PRO A 381 29.16 -3.75 -12.64
N MET A 382 28.13 -4.13 -11.89
CA MET A 382 27.45 -5.41 -12.09
C MET A 382 26.64 -5.41 -13.39
N ARG A 383 27.03 -6.28 -14.35
CA ARG A 383 26.43 -6.37 -15.70
C ARG A 383 25.59 -7.62 -15.94
N GLN A 384 25.73 -8.64 -15.10
CA GLN A 384 25.07 -9.94 -15.24
C GLN A 384 24.48 -10.36 -13.88
N GLY A 385 23.49 -11.25 -13.90
CA GLY A 385 22.86 -11.78 -12.68
C GLY A 385 23.72 -12.77 -11.88
N VAL A 386 25.00 -12.95 -12.24
CA VAL A 386 25.94 -13.79 -11.50
C VAL A 386 27.31 -13.10 -11.40
N LEU A 387 27.99 -13.29 -10.28
CA LEU A 387 29.36 -12.84 -10.04
C LEU A 387 30.16 -13.94 -9.35
N TYR A 388 31.36 -14.24 -9.87
CA TYR A 388 32.34 -15.07 -9.16
C TYR A 388 33.30 -14.18 -8.38
N ALA A 389 33.27 -14.27 -7.05
CA ALA A 389 34.19 -13.60 -6.14
C ALA A 389 35.42 -14.49 -5.89
N GLU A 390 36.40 -14.39 -6.80
CA GLU A 390 37.64 -15.20 -6.78
C GLU A 390 38.37 -15.18 -5.44
N ASP A 391 38.44 -14.03 -4.77
CA ASP A 391 39.11 -13.85 -3.47
C ASP A 391 38.49 -14.66 -2.33
N LYS A 392 37.22 -15.08 -2.49
CA LYS A 392 36.48 -15.88 -1.51
C LYS A 392 36.10 -17.27 -2.03
N ASN A 393 36.45 -17.58 -3.29
CA ASN A 393 36.00 -18.78 -3.98
C ASN A 393 34.47 -18.96 -3.93
N THR A 394 33.72 -17.88 -4.22
CA THR A 394 32.25 -17.85 -4.05
C THR A 394 31.54 -17.32 -5.29
N ASP A 395 30.56 -18.07 -5.79
CA ASP A 395 29.61 -17.60 -6.81
C ASP A 395 28.37 -16.96 -6.16
N LEU A 396 28.00 -15.75 -6.61
CA LEU A 396 26.83 -15.00 -6.15
C LEU A 396 25.77 -15.01 -7.25
N PHE A 397 24.62 -15.64 -7.00
CA PHE A 397 23.51 -15.75 -7.94
C PHE A 397 22.40 -14.79 -7.56
N PHE A 398 22.09 -13.84 -8.46
CA PHE A 398 21.00 -12.88 -8.33
C PHE A 398 19.83 -13.32 -9.21
N VAL A 399 18.84 -13.94 -8.59
CA VAL A 399 17.73 -14.62 -9.26
C VAL A 399 16.46 -13.79 -9.15
N THR A 400 15.74 -13.67 -10.27
CA THR A 400 14.39 -13.08 -10.31
C THR A 400 13.43 -14.16 -10.81
N ILE A 401 12.43 -14.49 -10.00
CA ILE A 401 11.47 -15.58 -10.29
C ILE A 401 10.53 -15.16 -11.42
N ASN A 402 9.83 -14.03 -11.24
CA ASN A 402 8.94 -13.45 -12.23
C ASN A 402 9.73 -12.58 -13.23
N LYS A 403 10.23 -13.20 -14.31
CA LYS A 403 10.95 -12.49 -15.39
C LYS A 403 10.02 -11.77 -16.39
N ASN A 404 8.72 -12.07 -16.39
CA ASN A 404 7.76 -11.60 -17.39
C ASN A 404 6.74 -10.63 -16.79
N GLU A 405 7.05 -9.34 -16.75
CA GLU A 405 6.02 -8.30 -16.55
C GLU A 405 5.53 -7.69 -17.89
N GLU A 406 6.17 -8.01 -19.03
CA GLU A 406 5.87 -7.36 -20.33
C GLU A 406 5.36 -8.27 -21.48
N ASP A 407 5.29 -9.60 -21.34
CA ASP A 407 4.84 -10.48 -22.44
C ASP A 407 3.67 -11.41 -22.07
N TYR A 408 2.51 -11.16 -22.68
CA TYR A 408 1.27 -11.95 -22.63
C TYR A 408 1.34 -13.26 -23.45
N LEU A 409 2.28 -14.17 -23.16
CA LEU A 409 2.28 -15.51 -23.75
C LEU A 409 2.32 -16.61 -22.66
N PRO A 410 1.25 -17.41 -22.46
CA PRO A 410 1.14 -18.40 -21.39
C PRO A 410 2.02 -19.67 -21.54
N SER A 411 2.99 -19.70 -22.47
CA SER A 411 3.62 -20.96 -22.90
C SER A 411 5.13 -21.10 -22.66
N THR A 412 5.79 -20.15 -22.00
CA THR A 412 7.19 -20.28 -21.58
C THR A 412 7.28 -20.23 -20.06
N MET A 413 7.35 -21.42 -19.46
CA MET A 413 7.53 -21.62 -18.01
C MET A 413 8.71 -20.79 -17.48
N TYR A 414 8.60 -20.37 -16.21
CA TYR A 414 9.67 -19.72 -15.48
C TYR A 414 10.92 -20.62 -15.45
N ASN A 415 12.07 -20.11 -15.89
CA ASN A 415 13.31 -20.90 -15.88
C ASN A 415 13.95 -20.97 -14.49
N ASP A 416 13.60 -20.05 -13.57
CA ASP A 416 14.08 -20.04 -12.19
C ASP A 416 12.90 -20.11 -11.21
N TYR A 417 12.85 -21.16 -10.38
CA TYR A 417 11.72 -21.38 -9.45
C TYR A 417 12.14 -22.28 -8.28
N ALA A 418 11.50 -22.10 -7.12
CA ALA A 418 11.63 -23.03 -6.01
C ALA A 418 10.78 -24.29 -6.28
N ILE A 419 11.41 -25.47 -6.28
CA ILE A 419 10.72 -26.76 -6.49
C ILE A 419 9.95 -27.13 -5.21
N ASN A 420 10.58 -26.92 -4.06
CA ASN A 420 9.99 -27.09 -2.73
C ASN A 420 10.77 -26.24 -1.73
N ASN A 421 10.65 -26.52 -0.44
CA ASN A 421 11.35 -25.78 0.62
C ASN A 421 12.87 -26.08 0.71
N GLU A 422 13.41 -27.04 -0.04
CA GLU A 422 14.84 -27.38 -0.04
C GLU A 422 15.50 -27.23 -1.41
N LEU A 423 14.75 -27.39 -2.49
CA LEU A 423 15.29 -27.48 -3.85
C LEU A 423 14.91 -26.25 -4.68
N PHE A 424 15.89 -25.69 -5.39
CA PHE A 424 15.74 -24.56 -6.28
C PHE A 424 16.22 -24.93 -7.69
N ASN A 425 15.38 -24.69 -8.70
CA ASN A 425 15.76 -24.80 -10.11
C ASN A 425 16.30 -23.46 -10.60
N TRP A 426 17.51 -23.45 -11.15
CA TRP A 426 18.15 -22.25 -11.69
C TRP A 426 18.73 -22.51 -13.08
N GLU A 427 18.54 -21.57 -13.99
CA GLU A 427 19.11 -21.61 -15.33
C GLU A 427 20.28 -20.63 -15.50
N SER A 428 21.38 -21.13 -16.06
CA SER A 428 22.56 -20.32 -16.35
C SER A 428 22.30 -19.29 -17.45
N GLN A 429 23.23 -18.34 -17.60
CA GLN A 429 23.22 -17.44 -18.75
C GLN A 429 23.20 -18.25 -20.06
N SER A 430 22.51 -17.74 -21.08
CA SER A 430 22.32 -18.41 -22.38
C SER A 430 23.62 -18.77 -23.08
N THR A 431 24.73 -18.12 -22.74
CA THR A 431 26.06 -18.38 -23.29
C THR A 431 26.88 -19.41 -22.51
N THR A 432 26.50 -19.71 -21.26
CA THR A 432 27.20 -20.64 -20.39
C THR A 432 26.93 -22.07 -20.82
N SER A 433 27.98 -22.81 -21.16
CA SER A 433 27.88 -24.21 -21.54
C SER A 433 28.50 -25.15 -20.51
N ILE A 434 28.11 -26.43 -20.52
CA ILE A 434 28.68 -27.46 -19.63
C ILE A 434 30.20 -27.54 -19.73
N ASN A 435 30.76 -27.32 -20.92
CA ASN A 435 32.21 -27.38 -21.17
C ASN A 435 32.93 -26.05 -20.89
N SER A 436 32.21 -24.97 -20.59
CA SER A 436 32.82 -23.68 -20.27
C SER A 436 33.46 -23.71 -18.87
N PRO A 437 34.51 -22.91 -18.60
CA PRO A 437 35.12 -22.84 -17.27
C PRO A 437 34.09 -22.56 -16.15
N THR A 438 33.13 -21.68 -16.43
CA THR A 438 32.02 -21.36 -15.52
C THR A 438 31.09 -22.55 -15.28
N GLY A 439 30.66 -23.23 -16.35
CA GLY A 439 29.81 -24.43 -16.23
C GLY A 439 30.52 -25.56 -15.49
N GLN A 440 31.81 -25.76 -15.77
CA GLN A 440 32.65 -26.72 -15.07
C GLN A 440 32.76 -26.41 -13.57
N ARG A 441 32.95 -25.13 -13.20
CA ARG A 441 32.96 -24.71 -11.79
C ARG A 441 31.63 -25.04 -11.09
N TYR A 442 30.49 -24.70 -11.70
CA TYR A 442 29.19 -25.02 -11.13
C TYR A 442 28.95 -26.54 -10.97
N ILE A 443 29.40 -27.36 -11.92
CA ILE A 443 29.07 -28.80 -12.00
C ILE A 443 30.11 -29.72 -11.33
N HIS A 444 31.35 -29.29 -11.18
CA HIS A 444 32.43 -30.18 -10.72
C HIS A 444 33.14 -29.69 -9.46
N ASP A 445 33.16 -28.39 -9.16
CA ASP A 445 33.76 -27.93 -7.91
C ASP A 445 32.84 -28.24 -6.72
N ARG A 446 33.18 -29.30 -5.99
CA ARG A 446 32.50 -29.79 -4.78
C ARG A 446 33.36 -29.60 -3.53
N SER A 447 34.38 -28.75 -3.61
CA SER A 447 35.20 -28.43 -2.44
C SER A 447 34.35 -27.69 -1.41
N ASP A 448 34.59 -27.94 -0.12
CA ASP A 448 33.91 -27.21 0.97
C ASP A 448 34.22 -25.71 0.94
N SER A 449 35.34 -25.33 0.29
CA SER A 449 35.77 -23.96 0.06
C SER A 449 35.00 -23.24 -1.03
N HIS A 450 34.40 -23.94 -1.99
CA HIS A 450 33.63 -23.31 -3.05
C HIS A 450 32.18 -23.13 -2.62
N LYS A 451 31.71 -21.88 -2.57
CA LYS A 451 30.36 -21.55 -2.11
C LYS A 451 29.51 -21.01 -3.27
N VAL A 452 28.23 -21.37 -3.28
CA VAL A 452 27.24 -20.81 -4.21
C VAL A 452 26.12 -20.19 -3.38
N LEU A 453 25.96 -18.87 -3.53
CA LEU A 453 25.05 -18.06 -2.72
C LEU A 453 23.88 -17.55 -3.53
N PHE A 454 22.66 -17.74 -3.01
CA PHE A 454 21.44 -17.30 -3.68
C PHE A 454 20.88 -16.01 -3.07
N PHE A 455 20.71 -15.02 -3.93
CA PHE A 455 19.99 -13.78 -3.68
C PHE A 455 18.76 -13.77 -4.59
N VAL A 456 17.57 -13.89 -4.03
CA VAL A 456 16.33 -14.14 -4.78
C VAL A 456 15.32 -13.01 -4.58
N ARG A 457 14.66 -12.60 -5.66
CA ARG A 457 13.52 -11.68 -5.62
C ARG A 457 12.39 -12.19 -6.50
N GLU A 458 11.17 -11.78 -6.17
CA GLU A 458 9.97 -12.13 -6.93
C GLU A 458 9.98 -11.40 -8.27
N SER A 459 9.89 -10.08 -8.25
CA SER A 459 9.87 -9.23 -9.45
C SER A 459 11.10 -8.33 -9.52
N LYS A 460 11.39 -7.82 -10.74
CA LYS A 460 12.46 -6.83 -10.93
C LYS A 460 12.13 -5.51 -10.24
N GLN A 461 10.85 -5.14 -10.26
CA GLN A 461 10.36 -3.87 -9.74
C GLN A 461 9.14 -4.08 -8.85
N GLU A 462 9.01 -3.21 -7.86
CA GLU A 462 7.82 -3.07 -7.04
C GLU A 462 7.53 -1.58 -6.88
N PHE A 463 6.28 -1.18 -7.14
CA PHE A 463 5.87 0.22 -7.20
C PHE A 463 6.72 1.08 -8.15
N GLY A 464 7.09 0.53 -9.32
CA GLY A 464 7.88 1.20 -10.35
C GLY A 464 9.35 1.43 -10.02
N LYS A 465 9.89 0.68 -9.03
CA LYS A 465 11.26 0.84 -8.55
C LYS A 465 11.92 -0.52 -8.30
N SER A 466 13.24 -0.64 -8.47
CA SER A 466 13.96 -1.91 -8.33
C SER A 466 13.79 -2.56 -6.96
N SER A 467 13.38 -3.83 -6.93
CA SER A 467 13.22 -4.62 -5.70
C SER A 467 14.57 -5.14 -5.18
N PRO A 468 14.77 -5.21 -3.84
CA PRO A 468 15.93 -5.87 -3.25
C PRO A 468 15.82 -7.40 -3.38
N TYR A 469 16.90 -8.11 -3.07
CA TYR A 469 16.97 -9.57 -3.08
C TYR A 469 17.04 -10.12 -1.66
N VAL A 470 16.23 -11.13 -1.37
CA VAL A 470 16.30 -11.93 -0.15
C VAL A 470 17.51 -12.86 -0.23
N PHE A 471 18.38 -12.84 0.77
CA PHE A 471 19.53 -13.73 0.84
C PHE A 471 19.11 -15.10 1.39
N LEU A 472 19.29 -16.17 0.61
CA LEU A 472 18.91 -17.55 1.00
C LEU A 472 20.08 -18.40 1.51
N GLY A 473 21.29 -17.84 1.53
CA GLY A 473 22.49 -18.55 1.97
C GLY A 473 23.05 -19.51 0.92
N ASN A 474 23.72 -20.55 1.41
CA ASN A 474 24.44 -21.54 0.61
C ASN A 474 23.52 -22.51 -0.13
N ALA A 475 24.00 -22.92 -1.29
CA ALA A 475 23.38 -23.91 -2.16
C ALA A 475 24.40 -24.97 -2.59
N ARG A 476 23.97 -26.23 -2.62
CA ARG A 476 24.76 -27.38 -3.06
C ARG A 476 24.16 -27.97 -4.33
N TYR A 477 25.01 -28.30 -5.27
CA TYR A 477 24.54 -28.90 -6.51
C TYR A 477 23.89 -30.27 -6.27
N VAL A 478 22.81 -30.54 -7.01
CA VAL A 478 22.12 -31.85 -7.02
C VAL A 478 22.20 -32.50 -8.39
N SER A 479 21.72 -31.81 -9.43
CA SER A 479 21.69 -32.35 -10.80
C SER A 479 21.65 -31.22 -11.83
N HIS A 480 21.91 -31.53 -13.10
CA HIS A 480 21.69 -30.58 -14.20
C HIS A 480 21.10 -31.25 -15.43
N LYS A 481 20.53 -30.43 -16.32
CA LYS A 481 20.05 -30.80 -17.65
C LYS A 481 20.38 -29.69 -18.65
N GLY A 482 20.38 -30.03 -19.93
CA GLY A 482 20.77 -29.10 -20.99
C GLY A 482 22.28 -28.89 -21.05
N SER A 483 22.74 -28.27 -22.13
CA SER A 483 24.16 -28.02 -22.38
C SER A 483 24.49 -26.54 -22.50
N LYS A 484 23.57 -25.71 -23.03
CA LYS A 484 23.71 -24.26 -23.20
C LYS A 484 22.32 -23.62 -23.48
N PRO A 485 21.65 -22.96 -22.51
CA PRO A 485 22.06 -22.82 -21.11
C PRO A 485 21.99 -24.16 -20.35
N ILE A 486 22.59 -24.17 -19.16
CA ILE A 486 22.54 -25.28 -18.20
C ILE A 486 21.40 -24.99 -17.23
N GLN A 487 20.49 -25.95 -17.04
CA GLN A 487 19.52 -25.94 -15.95
C GLN A 487 20.07 -26.77 -14.81
N ILE A 488 20.21 -26.18 -13.62
CA ILE A 488 20.81 -26.80 -12.45
C ILE A 488 19.80 -26.81 -11.31
N VAL A 489 19.63 -27.98 -10.69
CA VAL A 489 18.91 -28.12 -9.44
C VAL A 489 19.91 -27.99 -8.29
N TRP A 490 19.64 -27.04 -7.42
CA TRP A 490 20.40 -26.77 -6.21
C TRP A 490 19.60 -27.16 -4.98
N LYS A 491 20.27 -27.70 -3.96
CA LYS A 491 19.74 -27.90 -2.61
C LYS A 491 20.22 -26.78 -1.70
N MET A 492 19.30 -26.04 -1.11
CA MET A 492 19.59 -24.97 -0.16
C MET A 492 19.96 -25.55 1.21
N ASP A 493 20.96 -24.95 1.86
CA ASP A 493 21.36 -25.35 3.22
C ASP A 493 20.33 -24.89 4.27
N HIS A 494 19.56 -23.85 3.95
CA HIS A 494 18.47 -23.33 4.76
C HIS A 494 17.13 -23.43 4.00
N PRO A 495 16.00 -23.71 4.68
CA PRO A 495 14.71 -23.82 4.02
C PRO A 495 14.33 -22.55 3.24
N ILE A 496 13.82 -22.71 2.02
CA ILE A 496 13.31 -21.61 1.21
C ILE A 496 12.01 -21.10 1.86
N PRO A 497 11.89 -19.78 2.14
CA PRO A 497 10.69 -19.21 2.75
C PRO A 497 9.43 -19.46 1.91
N GLU A 498 8.31 -19.76 2.56
CA GLU A 498 7.04 -20.09 1.89
C GLU A 498 6.58 -18.99 0.90
N ARG A 499 6.81 -17.72 1.23
CA ARG A 499 6.54 -16.59 0.33
C ARG A 499 7.22 -16.73 -1.03
N ILE A 500 8.46 -17.21 -1.06
CA ILE A 500 9.22 -17.43 -2.31
C ILE A 500 8.68 -18.64 -3.08
N ILE A 501 8.25 -19.68 -2.36
CA ILE A 501 7.65 -20.89 -2.96
C ILE A 501 6.29 -20.58 -3.60
N ARG A 502 5.44 -19.78 -2.95
CA ARG A 502 4.11 -19.43 -3.47
C ARG A 502 4.15 -18.59 -4.76
N GLU A 503 5.26 -17.88 -4.97
CA GLU A 503 5.47 -16.98 -6.11
C GLU A 503 6.27 -17.65 -7.24
N SER A 504 6.72 -18.89 -7.02
CA SER A 504 7.35 -19.80 -7.98
C SER A 504 6.31 -20.67 -8.67
#